data_AF-A0A2E5X3B2-F1
#
_entry.id   AF-A0A2E5X3B2-F1
#
_cell.length_a   1.000
_cell.length_b   1.000
_cell.length_c   1.000
_cell.angle_alpha   90.00
_cell.angle_beta   90.00
_cell.angle_gamma   90.00
#
_symmetry.space_group_name_H-M   'P 1'
#
loop_
_entity.id
_entity.type
_entity.pdbx_description
1 polymer ?
#
loop_
_entity_poly.entity_id
_entity_poly.type
_entity_poly.pdbx_seq_one_letter_code
_entity_poly.pdbx_strand_id
1 'polypeptide(L)'
;MWLWDMAITGYGSATRGWGDMKAPWDAWTVIRDGVMARHLLTLLILGLGPRQASAQSAWDASPDAYNIVWQSPSEDHCGSMPLGNGDIGPNAWIEPGGDLVLYISKTDPWDDNGRLVKTGRVRVKLDPAPPSASFRQTLVLREGTMQAVYGERQEATIVRLWVDANRPVIQAAVSSPKPITATASIELWRATPYKLAALQCSDLMEDRSRPGQLHQPVAAEPDTLLHNQANRIGWYHHNAKNHRPNGARQDPEARQLETKPYELRGVFRRNQRAA
;
A
#
# COMPACT_ATOMS: atom_id res chain seq x y z
N MET A 1 18.28 18.06 4.87
CA MET A 1 17.70 16.80 4.35
C MET A 1 17.28 15.95 5.54
N TRP A 2 15.97 15.94 5.85
CA TRP A 2 15.40 15.13 6.94
C TRP A 2 14.75 13.89 6.32
N LEU A 3 15.31 12.71 6.60
CA LEU A 3 14.72 11.42 6.25
C LEU A 3 13.85 10.97 7.42
N TRP A 4 12.61 10.54 7.16
CA TRP A 4 11.81 9.83 8.15
C TRP A 4 11.81 8.35 7.83
N ASP A 5 12.10 7.56 8.84
CA ASP A 5 11.86 6.13 8.80
C ASP A 5 10.54 5.83 9.54
N MET A 6 9.49 5.35 8.88
CA MET A 6 8.26 4.85 9.50
C MET A 6 8.15 3.33 9.31
N ALA A 7 8.60 2.59 10.33
CA ALA A 7 8.54 1.14 10.34
C ALA A 7 7.22 0.62 10.90
N ILE A 8 6.47 -0.14 10.08
CA ILE A 8 5.27 -0.89 10.50
C ILE A 8 5.64 -2.38 10.59
N THR A 9 6.22 -2.80 11.70
CA THR A 9 6.50 -4.23 11.90
C THR A 9 5.25 -4.98 12.37
N GLY A 10 4.49 -5.55 11.44
CA GLY A 10 3.49 -6.59 11.72
C GLY A 10 4.04 -7.95 11.32
N TYR A 11 4.37 -8.80 12.30
CA TYR A 11 4.73 -10.21 12.07
C TYR A 11 3.59 -11.09 12.56
N GLY A 12 2.93 -11.80 11.64
CA GLY A 12 1.96 -12.84 11.94
C GLY A 12 1.98 -13.89 10.83
N SER A 13 2.77 -14.94 11.01
CA SER A 13 2.70 -16.14 10.19
C SER A 13 1.63 -17.06 10.76
N ALA A 14 0.54 -17.25 10.02
CA ALA A 14 -0.35 -18.40 10.21
C ALA A 14 -0.29 -19.28 8.96
N THR A 15 0.89 -19.83 8.65
CA THR A 15 1.00 -20.96 7.71
C THR A 15 1.07 -22.26 8.50
N ARG A 16 -0.08 -22.71 8.98
CA ARG A 16 -0.30 -24.15 9.23
C ARG A 16 -1.60 -24.55 8.55
N GLY A 17 -1.49 -25.50 7.62
CA GLY A 17 -2.62 -26.30 7.17
C GLY A 17 -3.20 -25.99 5.80
N TRP A 18 -2.37 -25.75 4.78
CA TRP A 18 -2.73 -26.04 3.38
C TRP A 18 -1.55 -26.72 2.68
N GLY A 19 -1.07 -27.82 3.27
CA GLY A 19 -0.32 -28.85 2.55
C GLY A 19 -1.35 -29.82 1.97
N ASP A 20 -1.22 -30.14 0.69
CA ASP A 20 -2.07 -31.04 -0.11
C ASP A 20 -3.25 -30.40 -0.85
N MET A 21 -2.93 -29.47 -1.76
CA MET A 21 -3.61 -29.42 -3.06
C MET A 21 -2.56 -29.43 -4.17
N LYS A 22 -2.31 -30.63 -4.73
CA LYS A 22 -1.51 -30.79 -5.95
C LYS A 22 -2.33 -30.29 -7.14
N ALA A 23 -1.96 -29.13 -7.69
CA ALA A 23 -2.43 -28.69 -9.00
C ALA A 23 -1.42 -29.16 -10.07
N PRO A 24 -1.85 -29.89 -11.12
CA PRO A 24 -0.97 -30.35 -12.19
C PRO A 24 -1.04 -29.40 -13.39
N TRP A 25 0.09 -28.79 -13.75
CA TRP A 25 0.32 -28.26 -15.10
C TRP A 25 1.82 -28.22 -15.39
N ASP A 26 2.35 -29.40 -15.73
CA ASP A 26 3.62 -29.52 -16.46
C ASP A 26 3.35 -29.21 -17.94
N ALA A 27 3.80 -28.05 -18.40
CA ALA A 27 3.76 -27.68 -19.82
C ALA A 27 5.17 -27.31 -20.30
N TRP A 28 6.06 -28.31 -20.37
CA TRP A 28 7.36 -28.21 -21.07
C TRP A 28 7.79 -29.57 -21.61
N THR A 29 7.13 -30.07 -22.67
CA THR A 29 7.65 -31.18 -23.47
C THR A 29 7.12 -31.14 -24.90
N VAL A 30 7.68 -30.29 -25.78
CA VAL A 30 7.79 -30.57 -27.23
C VAL A 30 8.96 -29.76 -27.81
N ILE A 31 10.22 -30.20 -27.59
CA ILE A 31 11.32 -29.98 -28.56
C ILE A 31 12.31 -31.16 -28.44
N ARG A 32 12.06 -32.19 -29.23
CA ARG A 32 12.97 -33.24 -29.73
C ARG A 32 12.05 -34.04 -30.65
N ASP A 33 12.17 -33.92 -31.96
CA ASP A 33 13.15 -34.68 -32.71
C ASP A 33 13.65 -33.94 -33.95
N GLY A 34 14.96 -33.92 -34.14
CA GLY A 34 15.57 -33.66 -35.43
C GLY A 34 15.67 -34.96 -36.23
N VAL A 35 15.70 -34.84 -37.57
CA VAL A 35 16.60 -35.58 -38.48
C VAL A 35 16.33 -35.12 -39.93
N MET A 36 17.39 -34.54 -40.51
CA MET A 36 17.86 -34.65 -41.90
C MET A 36 16.99 -34.19 -43.08
N ALA A 37 17.45 -33.13 -43.76
CA ALA A 37 17.72 -33.20 -45.21
C ALA A 37 18.63 -32.03 -45.64
N ARG A 38 19.84 -32.37 -46.07
CA ARG A 38 20.80 -31.50 -46.77
C ARG A 38 20.26 -31.21 -48.18
N HIS A 39 20.12 -29.95 -48.58
CA HIS A 39 20.42 -29.52 -49.95
C HIS A 39 20.87 -28.05 -49.94
N LEU A 40 22.05 -27.83 -50.52
CA LEU A 40 22.64 -26.54 -50.86
C LEU A 40 21.84 -25.90 -52.00
N LEU A 41 21.38 -24.67 -51.82
CA LEU A 41 21.15 -23.77 -52.95
C LEU A 41 21.47 -22.34 -52.53
N THR A 42 22.66 -21.90 -52.92
CA THR A 42 23.11 -20.52 -52.85
C THR A 42 22.33 -19.71 -53.90
N LEU A 43 21.41 -18.85 -53.48
CA LEU A 43 20.82 -17.82 -54.34
C LEU A 43 21.23 -16.44 -53.84
N LEU A 44 22.00 -15.79 -54.71
CA LEU A 44 22.46 -14.42 -54.69
C LEU A 44 21.24 -13.47 -54.75
N ILE A 45 20.83 -12.86 -53.64
CA ILE A 45 19.93 -11.70 -53.63
C ILE A 45 20.75 -10.47 -53.25
N LEU A 46 21.35 -9.84 -54.28
CA LEU A 46 21.79 -8.45 -54.21
C LEU A 46 20.57 -7.55 -54.43
N GLY A 47 20.30 -6.64 -53.50
CA GLY A 47 19.61 -5.39 -53.84
C GLY A 47 18.49 -4.87 -52.93
N LEU A 48 18.03 -5.61 -51.94
CA LEU A 48 17.06 -5.12 -50.95
C LEU A 48 17.48 -5.61 -49.57
N GLY A 49 18.39 -4.87 -48.92
CA GLY A 49 18.68 -5.12 -47.51
C GLY A 49 17.35 -5.06 -46.74
N PRO A 50 17.08 -6.01 -45.82
CA PRO A 50 15.93 -5.85 -44.96
C PRO A 50 16.11 -4.51 -44.24
N ARG A 51 15.23 -3.54 -44.52
CA ARG A 51 14.97 -2.49 -43.55
C ARG A 51 14.52 -3.23 -42.31
N GLN A 52 15.44 -3.44 -41.37
CA GLN A 52 15.07 -3.66 -39.98
C GLN A 52 14.32 -2.40 -39.57
N ALA A 53 13.02 -2.38 -39.83
CA ALA A 53 12.13 -1.64 -38.98
C ALA A 53 12.31 -2.29 -37.61
N SER A 54 13.15 -1.69 -36.77
CA SER A 54 13.08 -1.97 -35.35
C SER A 54 11.64 -1.62 -34.97
N ALA A 55 10.80 -2.63 -34.79
CA ALA A 55 9.59 -2.45 -34.05
C ALA A 55 10.05 -2.01 -32.66
N GLN A 56 10.12 -0.70 -32.44
CA GLN A 56 10.27 -0.12 -31.12
C GLN A 56 9.10 -0.72 -30.36
N SER A 57 9.39 -1.64 -29.46
CA SER A 57 8.34 -2.36 -28.80
C SER A 57 7.53 -1.30 -28.03
N ALA A 58 6.20 -1.41 -27.97
CA ALA A 58 5.41 -0.50 -27.13
C ALA A 58 5.83 -0.55 -25.64
N TRP A 59 6.72 -1.49 -25.28
CA TRP A 59 7.35 -1.69 -23.99
C TRP A 59 8.68 -0.91 -23.81
N ASP A 60 9.18 -0.22 -24.84
CA ASP A 60 10.38 0.62 -24.75
C ASP A 60 10.08 2.02 -24.20
N ALA A 61 8.80 2.35 -23.98
CA ALA A 61 8.39 3.62 -23.41
C ALA A 61 8.80 3.68 -21.93
N SER A 62 9.58 4.72 -21.58
CA SER A 62 9.94 5.00 -20.21
C SER A 62 8.68 5.16 -19.33
N PRO A 63 8.62 4.54 -18.13
CA PRO A 63 7.51 4.75 -17.20
C PRO A 63 7.35 6.23 -16.80
N ASP A 64 8.39 7.05 -16.97
CA ASP A 64 8.35 8.48 -16.64
C ASP A 64 7.31 9.25 -17.46
N ALA A 65 6.99 8.77 -18.67
CA ALA A 65 5.96 9.35 -19.54
C ALA A 65 4.54 9.20 -18.98
N TYR A 66 4.36 8.29 -18.01
CA TYR A 66 3.07 7.95 -17.42
C TYR A 66 2.95 8.38 -15.95
N ASN A 67 3.90 9.16 -15.44
CA ASN A 67 3.81 9.71 -14.09
C ASN A 67 2.50 10.48 -13.92
N ILE A 68 1.74 10.11 -12.88
CA ILE A 68 0.46 10.77 -12.56
C ILE A 68 0.77 12.06 -11.80
N VAL A 69 0.15 13.17 -12.20
CA VAL A 69 0.43 14.49 -11.66
C VAL A 69 -0.85 15.18 -11.24
N TRP A 70 -0.89 15.70 -10.01
CA TRP A 70 -1.89 16.66 -9.57
C TRP A 70 -1.24 18.04 -9.38
N GLN A 71 -1.94 19.08 -9.82
CA GLN A 71 -1.49 20.47 -9.72
C GLN A 71 -2.15 21.23 -8.56
N SER A 72 -3.03 20.57 -7.82
CA SER A 72 -3.64 21.10 -6.61
C SER A 72 -3.66 20.02 -5.52
N PRO A 73 -3.65 20.42 -4.24
CA PRO A 73 -4.05 19.52 -3.16
C PRO A 73 -5.46 18.96 -3.43
N SER A 74 -5.76 17.82 -2.83
CA SER A 74 -7.07 17.19 -2.95
C SER A 74 -7.93 17.49 -1.73
N GLU A 75 -9.21 17.78 -1.94
CA GLU A 75 -10.18 18.00 -0.86
C GLU A 75 -10.39 16.74 0.00
N ASP A 76 -10.23 15.57 -0.61
CA ASP A 76 -10.44 14.29 0.05
C ASP A 76 -9.55 13.17 -0.54
N HIS A 77 -9.90 11.93 -0.22
CA HIS A 77 -9.16 10.74 -0.61
C HIS A 77 -9.22 10.41 -2.11
N CYS A 78 -10.07 11.09 -2.90
CA CYS A 78 -10.18 10.85 -4.34
C CYS A 78 -8.92 11.28 -5.11
N GLY A 79 -8.12 12.20 -4.58
CA GLY A 79 -6.81 12.56 -5.15
C GLY A 79 -5.65 11.68 -4.69
N SER A 80 -5.94 10.53 -4.06
CA SER A 80 -4.91 9.65 -3.52
C SER A 80 -4.11 8.92 -4.60
N MET A 81 -2.83 8.76 -4.32
CA MET A 81 -1.88 7.97 -5.09
C MET A 81 -1.68 6.63 -4.38
N PRO A 82 -1.90 5.49 -5.06
CA PRO A 82 -1.64 4.18 -4.49
C PRO A 82 -0.13 3.89 -4.54
N LEU A 83 0.42 3.39 -3.44
CA LEU A 83 1.78 2.84 -3.37
C LEU A 83 1.73 1.47 -2.70
N GLY A 84 2.80 0.68 -2.83
CA GLY A 84 2.89 -0.60 -2.15
C GLY A 84 4.14 -1.40 -2.50
N ASN A 85 4.44 -2.38 -1.65
CA ASN A 85 5.53 -3.35 -1.86
C ASN A 85 5.02 -4.80 -2.02
N GLY A 86 3.71 -4.98 -2.19
CA GLY A 86 3.06 -6.29 -2.25
C GLY A 86 2.59 -6.84 -0.90
N ASP A 87 3.02 -6.27 0.23
CA ASP A 87 2.52 -6.61 1.56
C ASP A 87 1.65 -5.49 2.14
N ILE A 88 2.25 -4.30 2.27
CA ILE A 88 1.55 -3.10 2.72
C ILE A 88 1.42 -2.11 1.57
N GLY A 89 0.34 -1.33 1.61
CA GLY A 89 0.06 -0.34 0.59
C GLY A 89 -0.68 0.87 1.15
N PRO A 90 -0.10 2.08 1.07
CA PRO A 90 -0.83 3.30 1.37
C PRO A 90 -1.60 3.86 0.17
N ASN A 91 -2.75 4.46 0.44
CA ASN A 91 -3.38 5.45 -0.43
C ASN A 91 -3.08 6.83 0.17
N ALA A 92 -2.26 7.65 -0.49
CA ALA A 92 -1.75 8.89 0.08
C ALA A 92 -2.07 10.12 -0.78
N TRP A 93 -2.39 11.24 -0.14
CA TRP A 93 -2.68 12.52 -0.80
C TRP A 93 -2.26 13.69 0.09
N ILE A 94 -2.22 14.87 -0.51
CA ILE A 94 -2.06 16.14 0.21
C ILE A 94 -3.42 16.83 0.32
N GLU A 95 -3.78 17.29 1.52
CA GLU A 95 -4.97 18.14 1.75
C GLU A 95 -4.66 19.63 1.57
N PRO A 96 -5.67 20.51 1.39
CA PRO A 96 -5.45 21.94 1.11
C PRO A 96 -4.63 22.68 2.18
N GLY A 97 -4.65 22.18 3.42
CA GLY A 97 -3.83 22.69 4.53
C GLY A 97 -2.33 22.36 4.42
N GLY A 98 -1.90 21.59 3.41
CA GLY A 98 -0.52 21.16 3.23
C GLY A 98 -0.15 19.87 3.98
N ASP A 99 -1.12 19.25 4.62
CA ASP A 99 -0.94 18.01 5.37
C ASP A 99 -0.85 16.81 4.43
N LEU A 100 0.11 15.92 4.69
CA LEU A 100 0.15 14.60 4.07
C LEU A 100 -0.79 13.67 4.83
N VAL A 101 -1.69 13.02 4.11
CA VAL A 101 -2.65 12.08 4.66
C VAL A 101 -2.54 10.76 3.92
N LEU A 102 -2.62 9.66 4.65
CA LEU A 102 -2.62 8.32 4.06
C LEU A 102 -3.52 7.35 4.80
N TYR A 103 -4.24 6.53 4.04
CA TYR A 103 -4.79 5.28 4.56
C TYR A 103 -3.75 4.18 4.46
N ILE A 104 -3.64 3.36 5.49
CA ILE A 104 -2.76 2.18 5.51
C ILE A 104 -3.59 0.94 5.21
N SER A 105 -3.17 0.16 4.22
CA SER A 105 -3.67 -1.20 3.98
C SER A 105 -2.54 -2.22 4.12
N LYS A 106 -2.94 -3.45 4.43
CA LYS A 106 -2.15 -4.67 4.28
C LYS A 106 -3.00 -5.69 3.50
N THR A 107 -2.42 -6.80 3.05
CA THR A 107 -3.12 -7.85 2.29
C THR A 107 -3.97 -8.79 3.15
N ASP A 108 -3.75 -8.82 4.47
CA ASP A 108 -4.40 -9.70 5.45
C ASP A 108 -5.14 -9.03 6.65
N PRO A 109 -5.50 -7.72 6.67
CA PRO A 109 -6.23 -7.11 7.79
C PRO A 109 -7.73 -7.42 7.69
N TRP A 110 -8.10 -8.65 8.07
CA TRP A 110 -9.48 -9.09 8.14
C TRP A 110 -10.08 -8.83 9.52
N ASP A 111 -11.25 -8.20 9.55
CA ASP A 111 -11.99 -7.98 10.79
C ASP A 111 -12.82 -9.21 11.21
N ASP A 112 -13.48 -9.12 12.37
CA ASP A 112 -14.34 -10.17 12.93
C ASP A 112 -15.55 -10.51 12.05
N ASN A 113 -15.88 -9.68 11.06
CA ASN A 113 -16.99 -9.85 10.12
C ASN A 113 -16.50 -10.35 8.75
N GLY A 114 -15.21 -10.71 8.65
CA GLY A 114 -14.60 -11.20 7.42
C GLY A 114 -14.50 -10.13 6.34
N ARG A 115 -14.26 -8.88 6.72
CA ARG A 115 -14.05 -7.76 5.79
C ARG A 115 -12.58 -7.39 5.74
N LEU A 116 -12.08 -7.13 4.54
CA LEU A 116 -10.76 -6.53 4.35
C LEU A 116 -10.84 -5.04 4.67
N VAL A 117 -10.13 -4.60 5.71
CA VAL A 117 -10.24 -3.22 6.22
C VAL A 117 -8.94 -2.43 6.10
N LYS A 118 -9.04 -1.09 6.05
CA LYS A 118 -7.84 -0.25 6.26
C LYS A 118 -7.45 -0.31 7.73
N THR A 119 -6.15 -0.42 7.97
CA THR A 119 -5.55 -0.53 9.30
C THR A 119 -5.60 0.78 10.09
N GLY A 120 -5.64 1.92 9.38
CA GLY A 120 -5.72 3.24 10.00
C GLY A 120 -5.49 4.36 9.00
N ARG A 121 -5.79 5.60 9.42
CA ARG A 121 -5.48 6.82 8.67
C ARG A 121 -4.42 7.62 9.43
N VAL A 122 -3.31 7.92 8.78
CA VAL A 122 -2.24 8.74 9.36
C VAL A 122 -2.25 10.12 8.72
N ARG A 123 -2.01 11.15 9.53
CA ARG A 123 -1.77 12.52 9.10
C ARG A 123 -0.39 12.95 9.53
N VAL A 124 0.33 13.61 8.63
CA VAL A 124 1.58 14.32 8.91
C VAL A 124 1.36 15.79 8.61
N LYS A 125 1.25 16.59 9.67
CA LYS A 125 1.09 18.03 9.60
C LYS A 125 2.45 18.72 9.59
N LEU A 126 2.61 19.71 8.72
CA LEU A 126 3.81 20.53 8.64
C LEU A 126 3.57 21.91 9.25
N ASP A 127 4.51 22.40 10.05
CA ASP A 127 4.45 23.71 10.71
C ASP A 127 5.79 24.46 10.60
N PRO A 128 5.86 25.60 9.90
CA PRO A 128 4.76 26.23 9.16
C PRO A 128 4.33 25.41 7.93
N ALA A 129 3.05 25.46 7.59
CA ALA A 129 2.54 24.83 6.38
C ALA A 129 3.15 25.50 5.13
N PRO A 130 3.65 24.72 4.14
CA PRO A 130 4.22 25.30 2.93
C PRO A 130 3.13 25.92 2.04
N PRO A 131 3.38 27.07 1.39
CA PRO A 131 2.43 27.69 0.47
C PRO A 131 2.12 26.80 -0.73
N SER A 132 0.84 26.68 -1.10
CA SER A 132 0.35 25.80 -2.18
C SER A 132 0.24 26.46 -3.56
N ALA A 133 0.66 27.73 -3.71
CA ALA A 133 0.53 28.48 -4.98
C ALA A 133 1.22 27.81 -6.18
N SER A 134 2.38 27.18 -5.96
CA SER A 134 3.09 26.36 -6.95
C SER A 134 3.17 24.91 -6.45
N PHE A 135 2.01 24.30 -6.24
CA PHE A 135 1.91 22.92 -5.77
C PHE A 135 1.98 21.91 -6.92
N ARG A 136 2.69 20.80 -6.68
CA ARG A 136 2.68 19.63 -7.56
C ARG A 136 2.81 18.34 -6.77
N GLN A 137 1.80 17.48 -6.86
CA GLN A 137 1.88 16.08 -6.40
C GLN A 137 2.18 15.18 -7.60
N THR A 138 3.08 14.22 -7.46
CA THR A 138 3.44 13.30 -8.55
C THR A 138 3.67 11.90 -8.03
N LEU A 139 3.06 10.91 -8.67
CA LEU A 139 3.43 9.51 -8.50
C LEU A 139 4.54 9.22 -9.51
N VAL A 140 5.77 9.17 -9.02
CA VAL A 140 6.96 8.88 -9.82
C VAL A 140 7.07 7.37 -9.95
N LEU A 141 6.54 6.83 -11.06
CA LEU A 141 6.36 5.39 -11.28
C LEU A 141 7.67 4.62 -11.23
N ARG A 142 8.72 5.17 -11.85
CA ARG A 142 10.07 4.57 -11.85
C ARG A 142 10.62 4.33 -10.44
N GLU A 143 10.31 5.24 -9.51
CA GLU A 143 10.82 5.22 -8.14
C GLU A 143 9.83 4.60 -7.15
N GLY A 144 8.59 4.30 -7.57
CA GLY A 144 7.53 3.87 -6.66
C GLY A 144 7.26 4.87 -5.54
N THR A 145 7.40 6.17 -5.82
CA THR A 145 7.40 7.24 -4.81
C THR A 145 6.36 8.31 -5.15
N MET A 146 5.58 8.70 -4.15
CA MET A 146 4.76 9.91 -4.21
C MET A 146 5.65 11.08 -3.80
N GLN A 147 5.74 12.11 -4.63
CA GLN A 147 6.46 13.34 -4.37
C GLN A 147 5.51 14.53 -4.44
N ALA A 148 5.37 15.28 -3.36
CA ALA A 148 4.72 16.58 -3.35
C ALA A 148 5.77 17.70 -3.26
N VAL A 149 5.65 18.69 -4.14
CA VAL A 149 6.54 19.85 -4.22
C VAL A 149 5.71 21.10 -4.02
N TYR A 150 6.17 21.97 -3.12
CA TYR A 150 5.58 23.28 -2.83
C TYR A 150 6.61 24.36 -3.16
N GLY A 151 6.29 25.22 -4.12
CA GLY A 151 7.23 26.25 -4.60
C GLY A 151 8.15 25.72 -5.70
N GLU A 152 9.15 26.52 -6.06
CA GLU A 152 10.05 26.22 -7.18
C GLU A 152 11.52 26.31 -6.77
N ARG A 153 12.37 25.60 -7.53
CA ARG A 153 13.84 25.68 -7.44
C ARG A 153 14.34 25.42 -6.01
N GLN A 154 15.31 26.20 -5.55
CA GLN A 154 15.98 26.03 -4.25
C GLN A 154 15.09 26.40 -3.05
N GLU A 155 13.97 27.09 -3.28
CA GLU A 155 13.02 27.47 -2.22
C GLU A 155 11.94 26.40 -2.00
N ALA A 156 11.96 25.31 -2.77
CA ALA A 156 10.92 24.30 -2.73
C ALA A 156 10.96 23.46 -1.45
N THR A 157 9.79 23.28 -0.83
CA THR A 157 9.59 22.22 0.17
C THR A 157 9.11 20.96 -0.54
N ILE A 158 9.78 19.84 -0.28
CA ILE A 158 9.53 18.56 -0.93
C ILE A 158 9.15 17.54 0.13
N VAL A 159 7.97 16.93 -0.04
CA VAL A 159 7.50 15.78 0.72
C VAL A 159 7.59 14.55 -0.16
N ARG A 160 8.20 13.47 0.33
CA ARG A 160 8.24 12.17 -0.35
C ARG A 160 7.60 11.11 0.52
N LEU A 161 6.93 10.16 -0.10
CA LEU A 161 6.38 8.98 0.54
C LEU A 161 6.63 7.76 -0.35
N TRP A 162 7.16 6.68 0.21
CA TRP A 162 7.37 5.42 -0.49
C TRP A 162 7.22 4.25 0.46
N VAL A 163 7.16 3.03 -0.08
CA VAL A 163 7.14 1.80 0.70
C VAL A 163 8.48 1.09 0.50
N ASP A 164 9.14 0.67 1.57
CA ASP A 164 10.37 -0.11 1.49
C ASP A 164 10.08 -1.44 0.78
N ALA A 165 10.83 -1.75 -0.27
CA ALA A 165 10.60 -2.95 -1.08
C ALA A 165 10.84 -4.26 -0.32
N ASN A 166 11.65 -4.24 0.74
CA ASN A 166 12.12 -5.42 1.46
C ASN A 166 11.60 -5.51 2.90
N ARG A 167 10.89 -4.48 3.38
CA ARG A 167 10.36 -4.42 4.75
C ARG A 167 8.96 -3.81 4.74
N PRO A 168 8.06 -4.22 5.66
CA PRO A 168 6.75 -3.60 5.81
C PRO A 168 6.89 -2.21 6.46
N VAL A 169 7.40 -1.24 5.72
CA VAL A 169 7.78 0.08 6.23
C VAL A 169 7.34 1.10 5.20
N ILE A 170 6.50 2.06 5.60
CA ILE A 170 6.14 3.20 4.77
C ILE A 170 7.04 4.34 5.21
N GLN A 171 7.83 4.90 4.31
CA GLN A 171 8.80 5.94 4.62
C GLN A 171 8.28 7.29 4.14
N ALA A 172 8.47 8.33 4.96
CA ALA A 172 8.19 9.71 4.56
C ALA A 172 9.49 10.54 4.59
N ALA A 173 9.64 11.54 3.75
CA ALA A 173 10.77 12.47 3.81
C ALA A 173 10.28 13.89 3.63
N VAL A 174 10.80 14.83 4.42
CA VAL A 174 10.52 16.27 4.24
C VAL A 174 11.85 16.99 4.08
N SER A 175 12.01 17.64 2.93
CA SER A 175 13.13 18.54 2.67
C SER A 175 12.58 19.95 2.52
N SER A 176 13.07 20.88 3.34
CA SER A 176 12.67 22.29 3.28
C SER A 176 13.91 23.17 3.45
N PRO A 177 13.97 24.33 2.74
CA PRO A 177 15.02 25.33 2.95
C PRO A 177 14.87 26.05 4.29
N LYS A 178 13.67 26.07 4.87
CA LYS A 178 13.37 26.71 6.16
C LYS A 178 13.15 25.65 7.25
N PRO A 179 13.43 25.97 8.52
CA PRO A 179 13.06 25.09 9.62
C PRO A 179 11.56 24.78 9.60
N ILE A 180 11.20 23.50 9.69
CA ILE A 180 9.83 23.01 9.70
C ILE A 180 9.71 21.90 10.73
N THR A 181 8.62 21.91 11.47
CA THR A 181 8.22 20.83 12.36
C THR A 181 7.24 19.95 11.62
N ALA A 182 7.44 18.63 11.61
CA ALA A 182 6.42 17.70 11.14
C ALA A 182 5.88 16.87 12.31
N THR A 183 4.56 16.83 12.42
CA THR A 183 3.84 16.13 13.50
C THR A 183 3.00 15.03 12.88
N ALA A 184 3.28 13.78 13.24
CA ALA A 184 2.51 12.63 12.82
C ALA A 184 1.44 12.27 13.86
N SER A 185 0.22 11.99 13.40
CA SER A 185 -0.91 11.57 14.23
C SER A 185 -1.69 10.44 13.55
N ILE A 186 -2.24 9.53 14.36
CA ILE A 186 -3.22 8.54 13.90
C ILE A 186 -4.63 9.12 14.06
N GLU A 187 -5.42 9.05 12.99
CA GLU A 187 -6.86 9.27 12.99
C GLU A 187 -7.52 7.89 12.97
N LEU A 188 -7.95 7.42 14.14
CA LEU A 188 -8.63 6.13 14.23
C LEU A 188 -9.97 6.18 13.49
N TRP A 189 -10.20 5.16 12.67
CA TRP A 189 -11.47 5.04 11.96
C TRP A 189 -12.59 4.61 12.91
N ARG A 190 -12.28 3.74 13.88
CA ARG A 190 -13.28 3.16 14.79
C ARG A 190 -12.97 3.57 16.21
N ALA A 191 -13.45 4.74 16.62
CA ALA A 191 -13.28 5.20 18.01
C ALA A 191 -14.35 4.62 18.95
N THR A 192 -15.53 4.30 18.43
CA THR A 192 -16.65 3.72 19.17
C THR A 192 -17.31 2.62 18.35
N PRO A 193 -18.01 1.66 18.99
CA PRO A 193 -18.79 0.68 18.27
C PRO A 193 -19.87 1.35 17.42
N TYR A 194 -20.03 0.94 16.16
CA TYR A 194 -21.13 1.39 15.31
C TYR A 194 -21.70 0.27 14.45
N LYS A 195 -22.99 0.36 14.16
CA LYS A 195 -23.68 -0.57 13.27
C LYS A 195 -23.32 -0.24 11.82
N LEU A 196 -23.06 -1.28 11.03
CA LEU A 196 -22.83 -1.10 9.60
C LEU A 196 -24.15 -0.72 8.93
N ALA A 197 -24.14 0.43 8.23
CA ALA A 197 -25.33 0.97 7.56
C ALA A 197 -25.66 0.24 6.25
N ALA A 198 -24.67 -0.44 5.65
CA ALA A 198 -24.81 -1.15 4.38
C ALA A 198 -23.88 -2.36 4.34
N LEU A 199 -24.34 -3.39 3.63
CA LEU A 199 -23.53 -4.54 3.25
C LEU A 199 -22.27 -4.10 2.51
N GLN A 200 -21.15 -4.74 2.82
CA GLN A 200 -19.86 -4.47 2.20
C GLN A 200 -19.44 -5.65 1.32
N CYS A 201 -18.50 -5.41 0.41
CA CYS A 201 -17.93 -6.47 -0.41
C CYS A 201 -17.19 -7.46 0.50
N SER A 202 -17.72 -8.69 0.63
CA SER A 202 -17.22 -9.79 1.50
C SER A 202 -17.82 -9.90 2.91
N ASP A 203 -18.99 -9.34 3.20
CA ASP A 203 -19.65 -9.53 4.50
C ASP A 203 -20.03 -11.01 4.71
N LEU A 204 -19.41 -11.67 5.71
CA LEU A 204 -19.71 -13.06 6.05
C LEU A 204 -21.16 -13.28 6.48
N MET A 205 -21.83 -12.23 6.93
CA MET A 205 -23.21 -12.31 7.42
C MET A 205 -24.24 -12.02 6.33
N GLU A 206 -23.83 -11.78 5.07
CA GLU A 206 -24.76 -11.68 3.96
C GLU A 206 -25.52 -13.00 3.74
N ASP A 207 -26.84 -12.93 3.78
CA ASP A 207 -27.71 -14.06 3.46
C ASP A 207 -27.71 -14.29 1.96
N ARG A 208 -26.94 -15.28 1.51
CA ARG A 208 -26.87 -15.64 0.08
C ARG A 208 -28.19 -16.17 -0.50
N SER A 209 -29.15 -16.56 0.35
CA SER A 209 -30.51 -16.88 -0.09
C SER A 209 -31.39 -15.65 -0.29
N ARG A 210 -30.99 -14.50 0.29
CA ARG A 210 -31.68 -13.20 0.22
C ARG A 210 -30.66 -12.07 0.00
N PRO A 211 -30.14 -11.92 -1.24
CA PRO A 211 -29.11 -10.92 -1.56
C PRO A 211 -29.48 -9.52 -1.07
N GLY A 212 -28.52 -8.81 -0.49
CA GLY A 212 -28.78 -7.49 0.10
C GLY A 212 -29.35 -7.53 1.53
N GLN A 213 -29.49 -8.72 2.15
CA GLN A 213 -29.90 -8.86 3.55
C GLN A 213 -28.82 -9.54 4.38
N LEU A 214 -28.76 -9.19 5.66
CA LEU A 214 -27.89 -9.81 6.65
C LEU A 214 -28.66 -10.87 7.44
N HIS A 215 -28.02 -11.99 7.78
CA HIS A 215 -28.56 -12.97 8.73
C HIS A 215 -28.77 -12.38 10.12
N GLN A 216 -27.94 -11.40 10.52
CA GLN A 216 -28.08 -10.63 11.75
C GLN A 216 -27.38 -9.27 11.63
N PRO A 217 -27.76 -8.25 12.42
CA PRO A 217 -27.06 -6.97 12.43
C PRO A 217 -25.57 -7.11 12.76
N VAL A 218 -24.73 -6.47 11.96
CA VAL A 218 -23.28 -6.44 12.13
C VAL A 218 -22.83 -5.09 12.69
N ALA A 219 -21.89 -5.11 13.64
CA ALA A 219 -21.31 -3.92 14.22
C ALA A 219 -19.78 -3.98 14.16
N ALA A 220 -19.15 -2.88 13.78
CA ALA A 220 -17.71 -2.71 13.80
C ALA A 220 -17.26 -2.31 15.21
N GLU A 221 -16.30 -3.06 15.76
CA GLU A 221 -15.70 -2.77 17.07
C GLU A 221 -14.59 -1.71 16.98
N PRO A 222 -14.35 -0.96 18.07
CA PRO A 222 -13.35 0.11 18.08
C PRO A 222 -11.91 -0.41 18.00
N ASP A 223 -11.02 0.45 17.54
CA ASP A 223 -9.58 0.27 17.59
C ASP A 223 -9.04 0.71 18.95
N THR A 224 -7.94 0.09 19.39
CA THR A 224 -7.27 0.41 20.66
C THR A 224 -5.99 1.18 20.42
N LEU A 225 -5.82 2.33 21.07
CA LEU A 225 -4.55 3.04 21.13
C LEU A 225 -3.68 2.47 22.24
N LEU A 226 -2.39 2.27 21.94
CA LEU A 226 -1.38 1.97 22.95
C LEU A 226 -0.97 3.27 23.63
N HIS A 227 -1.06 3.28 24.96
CA HIS A 227 -0.64 4.41 25.78
C HIS A 227 0.81 4.27 26.26
N ASN A 228 1.36 5.37 26.79
CA ASN A 228 2.71 5.42 27.39
C ASN A 228 3.84 4.98 26.45
N GLN A 229 3.69 5.28 25.17
CA GLN A 229 4.66 4.95 24.13
C GLN A 229 5.69 6.07 23.98
N ALA A 230 6.98 5.75 24.12
CA ALA A 230 8.05 6.72 23.89
C ALA A 230 8.39 6.80 22.39
N ASN A 231 8.34 8.02 21.83
CA ASN A 231 8.68 8.36 20.45
C ASN A 231 7.96 7.52 19.37
N ARG A 232 6.75 7.05 19.67
CA ARG A 232 5.93 6.25 18.74
C ARG A 232 4.46 6.33 19.14
N ILE A 233 3.60 5.99 18.18
CA ILE A 233 2.17 5.80 18.37
C ILE A 233 1.90 4.35 17.97
N GLY A 234 1.30 3.57 18.86
CA GLY A 234 0.87 2.21 18.56
C GLY A 234 -0.64 2.10 18.61
N TRP A 235 -1.23 1.27 17.77
CA TRP A 235 -2.65 0.96 17.82
C TRP A 235 -2.93 -0.42 17.25
N TYR A 236 -4.05 -1.01 17.59
CA TYR A 236 -4.45 -2.28 17.02
C TYR A 236 -5.96 -2.42 16.98
N HIS A 237 -6.40 -3.30 16.10
CA HIS A 237 -7.73 -3.85 16.16
C HIS A 237 -7.68 -5.25 16.75
N HIS A 238 -8.63 -5.57 17.61
CA HIS A 238 -8.77 -6.90 18.19
C HIS A 238 -10.16 -7.44 17.88
N ASN A 239 -10.19 -8.54 17.11
CA ASN A 239 -11.40 -9.27 16.77
C ASN A 239 -11.93 -9.98 18.01
N ALA A 240 -12.76 -9.28 18.80
CA ALA A 240 -13.32 -9.82 20.03
C ALA A 240 -14.44 -10.86 19.78
N LYS A 241 -15.03 -10.86 18.59
CA LYS A 241 -16.11 -11.77 18.20
C LYS A 241 -15.58 -12.86 17.28
N ASN A 242 -16.17 -14.04 17.39
CA ASN A 242 -15.95 -15.14 16.46
C ASN A 242 -17.31 -15.56 15.89
N HIS A 243 -17.55 -15.24 14.62
CA HIS A 243 -18.75 -15.66 13.91
C HIS A 243 -18.55 -17.12 13.47
N ARG A 244 -19.05 -18.06 14.28
CA ARG A 244 -19.08 -19.48 13.90
C ARG A 244 -20.44 -19.83 13.30
N PRO A 245 -20.49 -20.58 12.18
CA PRO A 245 -21.71 -21.22 11.74
C PRO A 245 -22.26 -22.11 12.86
N ASN A 246 -23.57 -22.07 13.12
CA ASN A 246 -24.21 -22.96 14.09
C ASN A 246 -23.86 -24.42 13.76
N GLY A 247 -23.17 -25.11 14.67
CA GLY A 247 -22.83 -26.55 14.56
C GLY A 247 -21.34 -26.90 14.53
N ALA A 248 -20.42 -25.95 14.40
CA ALA A 248 -18.97 -26.23 14.46
C ALA A 248 -18.50 -26.49 15.91
N ARG A 249 -17.88 -27.65 16.17
CA ARG A 249 -17.32 -28.02 17.49
C ARG A 249 -16.26 -27.01 17.95
N GLN A 250 -16.21 -26.76 19.26
CA GLN A 250 -15.18 -25.90 19.84
C GLN A 250 -13.82 -26.59 19.80
N ASP A 251 -12.89 -26.05 19.00
CA ASP A 251 -11.46 -26.31 19.17
C ASP A 251 -10.91 -25.37 20.26
N PRO A 252 -10.44 -25.91 21.40
CA PRO A 252 -9.87 -25.11 22.49
C PRO A 252 -8.52 -24.46 22.15
N GLU A 253 -7.80 -24.89 21.10
CA GLU A 253 -6.49 -24.30 20.72
C GLU A 253 -6.61 -23.00 19.89
N ALA A 254 -7.76 -22.72 19.29
CA ALA A 254 -7.98 -21.53 18.44
C ALA A 254 -7.98 -20.18 19.21
N ARG A 255 -7.75 -20.19 20.52
CA ARG A 255 -7.88 -19.03 21.42
C ARG A 255 -6.58 -18.22 21.61
N GLN A 256 -5.47 -18.63 20.99
CA GLN A 256 -4.13 -18.06 21.22
C GLN A 256 -3.44 -17.54 19.94
N LEU A 257 -4.14 -16.78 19.08
CA LEU A 257 -3.45 -15.99 18.06
C LEU A 257 -3.08 -14.63 18.68
N GLU A 258 -1.81 -14.49 19.05
CA GLU A 258 -1.24 -13.26 19.60
C GLU A 258 -1.29 -12.15 18.53
N THR A 259 -2.22 -11.20 18.67
CA THR A 259 -2.33 -10.06 17.76
C THR A 259 -1.19 -9.08 18.03
N LYS A 260 -0.20 -8.99 17.14
CA LYS A 260 0.81 -7.93 17.23
C LYS A 260 0.19 -6.60 16.83
N PRO A 261 0.42 -5.52 17.61
CA PRO A 261 -0.16 -4.22 17.30
C PRO A 261 0.49 -3.59 16.06
N TYR A 262 -0.25 -2.75 15.37
CA TYR A 262 0.29 -1.86 14.36
C TYR A 262 1.01 -0.70 15.04
N GLU A 263 2.13 -0.28 14.48
CA GLU A 263 2.97 0.75 15.09
C GLU A 263 3.35 1.81 14.05
N LEU A 264 3.18 3.07 14.41
CA LEU A 264 3.82 4.21 13.77
C LEU A 264 4.97 4.66 14.66
N ARG A 265 6.19 4.36 14.22
CA ARG A 265 7.40 4.81 14.91
C ARG A 265 7.89 6.11 14.27
N GLY A 266 8.07 7.13 15.09
CA GLY A 266 8.75 8.36 14.68
C GLY A 266 10.21 8.27 15.10
N VAL A 267 11.11 7.93 14.18
CA VAL A 267 12.56 8.01 14.45
C VAL A 267 13.08 9.35 13.96
N PHE A 268 13.28 10.30 14.87
CA PHE A 268 14.01 11.54 14.58
C PHE A 268 15.51 11.23 14.45
N ARG A 269 16.00 11.06 13.21
CA ARG A 269 17.44 11.10 12.94
C ARG A 269 17.84 12.52 12.59
N ARG A 270 18.58 13.17 13.49
CA ARG A 270 19.32 14.40 13.17
C ARG A 270 20.41 14.04 12.15
N ASN A 271 20.22 14.36 10.88
CA ASN A 271 21.30 14.39 9.92
C ASN A 271 22.22 15.57 10.29
N GLN A 272 23.22 15.29 11.13
CA GLN A 272 24.34 16.20 11.24
C GLN A 272 25.18 16.10 9.96
N ARG A 273 25.37 17.27 9.34
CA ARG A 273 26.31 17.64 8.26
C ARG A 273 25.78 17.59 6.84
N ALA A 274 25.41 18.79 6.36
CA ALA A 274 26.21 19.42 5.33
C ALA A 274 27.49 19.98 5.99
N ALA A 275 28.64 19.59 5.45
CA ALA A 275 29.88 20.36 5.42
C ALA A 275 30.52 20.03 4.07
#